data_AF-A0A7S3Y480-F1
#
_entry.id   AF-A0A7S3Y480-F1
#
_cell.length_a   1.000
_cell.length_b   1.000
_cell.length_c   1.000
_cell.angle_alpha   90.00
_cell.angle_beta   90.00
_cell.angle_gamma   90.00
#
_symmetry.space_group_name_H-M   'P 1'
#
loop_
_entity.id
_entity.type
_entity.pdbx_description
1 polymer ?
#
loop_
_entity_poly.entity_id
_entity_poly.type
_entity_poly.pdbx_seq_one_letter_code
_entity_poly.pdbx_strand_id
1 'polypeptide(L)'
;VERVISEFFWWKGKSPCPRLHEWGRPLCEAGQLGLRPWADHPRNLAHNRQVRFFTMEGEKAPINKHYNLLSGKKEPQWECSSFFAIYAEDYWTKHYSMSMDAGLVQHMNNDQNIIDAAIETLETKFWFVGIQEEYQLSLEKFAYLLGKILNTHINVANASKSKSHKDAHIGQGKKDVSQSDRERIKSMNKADYAIYDYVREKLVQIPTSPG
;
A
#
# COMPACT_ATOMS: atom_id res chain seq x y z
N VAL A 1 -2.29 -1.40 -8.74
CA VAL A 1 -2.50 -2.79 -9.25
C VAL A 1 -1.30 -3.70 -8.99
N GLU A 2 -0.09 -3.37 -9.49
CA GLU A 2 1.09 -4.26 -9.38
C GLU A 2 1.47 -4.66 -7.95
N ARG A 3 1.31 -3.75 -6.98
CA ARG A 3 1.47 -4.04 -5.56
C ARG A 3 0.57 -5.18 -5.09
N VAL A 4 -0.72 -5.12 -5.43
CA VAL A 4 -1.75 -6.11 -5.03
C VAL A 4 -1.43 -7.48 -5.65
N ILE A 5 -1.05 -7.50 -6.93
CA ILE A 5 -0.59 -8.72 -7.61
C ILE A 5 0.66 -9.28 -6.91
N SER A 6 1.60 -8.41 -6.55
CA SER A 6 2.81 -8.82 -5.85
C SER A 6 2.52 -9.42 -4.47
N GLU A 7 1.56 -8.84 -3.75
CA GLU A 7 1.12 -9.32 -2.44
C GLU A 7 0.45 -10.69 -2.58
N PHE A 8 -0.38 -10.91 -3.60
CA PHE A 8 -0.91 -12.23 -3.91
C PHE A 8 0.19 -13.29 -4.08
N PHE A 9 1.23 -13.02 -4.88
CA PHE A 9 2.31 -13.99 -5.08
C PHE A 9 3.16 -14.23 -3.82
N TRP A 10 3.31 -13.21 -2.98
CA TRP A 10 3.90 -13.37 -1.66
C TRP A 10 3.06 -14.29 -0.76
N TRP A 11 1.74 -14.09 -0.72
CA TRP A 11 0.79 -14.94 0.02
C TRP A 11 0.79 -16.39 -0.50
N LYS A 12 0.74 -16.56 -1.83
CA LYS A 12 0.74 -17.88 -2.48
C LYS A 12 2.03 -18.66 -2.23
N GLY A 13 3.19 -17.99 -2.26
CA GLY A 13 4.50 -18.62 -2.08
C GLY A 13 4.82 -19.05 -0.64
N LYS A 14 4.07 -18.58 0.37
CA LYS A 14 4.35 -18.76 1.80
C LYS A 14 3.63 -19.96 2.45
N SER A 15 3.33 -21.03 1.70
CA SER A 15 2.58 -22.22 2.13
C SER A 15 2.92 -22.78 3.54
N PRO A 16 1.98 -23.32 4.35
CA PRO A 16 0.52 -23.34 4.21
C PRO A 16 -0.20 -22.36 5.16
N CYS A 17 -1.52 -22.22 4.99
CA CYS A 17 -2.40 -21.35 5.79
C CYS A 17 -2.50 -21.59 7.33
N PRO A 18 -2.16 -22.74 7.95
CA PRO A 18 -2.52 -23.00 9.34
C PRO A 18 -1.76 -22.18 10.38
N ARG A 19 -0.70 -21.45 10.00
CA ARG A 19 0.05 -20.56 10.91
C ARG A 19 -0.46 -19.11 10.92
N LEU A 20 -1.45 -18.80 10.09
CA LEU A 20 -2.05 -17.48 10.07
C LEU A 20 -3.09 -17.38 11.18
N HIS A 21 -3.13 -16.22 11.82
CA HIS A 21 -4.24 -15.83 12.70
C HIS A 21 -5.59 -16.10 12.01
N GLU A 22 -6.65 -16.42 12.77
CA GLU A 22 -8.00 -16.74 12.24
C GLU A 22 -8.47 -15.75 11.17
N TRP A 23 -8.09 -14.49 11.34
CA TRP A 23 -8.34 -13.42 10.39
C TRP A 23 -7.82 -13.69 8.96
N GLY A 24 -6.58 -14.16 8.83
CA GLY A 24 -5.88 -14.31 7.55
C GLY A 24 -6.15 -15.66 6.86
N ARG A 25 -6.76 -16.61 7.55
CA ARG A 25 -7.04 -17.95 7.02
C ARG A 25 -8.00 -17.90 5.81
N PRO A 26 -9.17 -17.23 5.85
CA PRO A 26 -10.06 -17.14 4.69
C PRO A 26 -9.41 -16.50 3.46
N LEU A 27 -8.61 -15.44 3.67
CA LEU A 27 -7.87 -14.79 2.59
C LEU A 27 -6.81 -15.72 1.99
N CYS A 28 -6.11 -16.50 2.82
CA CYS A 28 -5.15 -17.50 2.34
C CYS A 28 -5.83 -18.62 1.55
N GLU A 29 -6.97 -19.12 2.01
CA GLU A 29 -7.78 -20.13 1.32
C GLU A 29 -8.24 -19.61 -0.06
N ALA A 30 -8.74 -18.36 -0.12
CA ALA A 30 -9.05 -17.70 -1.39
C ALA A 30 -7.82 -17.59 -2.31
N GLY A 31 -6.64 -17.32 -1.74
CA GLY A 31 -5.35 -17.31 -2.45
C GLY A 31 -4.99 -18.65 -3.10
N GLN A 32 -5.37 -19.78 -2.50
CA GLN A 32 -5.17 -21.10 -3.09
C GLN A 32 -6.07 -21.34 -4.30
N LEU A 33 -7.25 -20.69 -4.34
CA LEU A 33 -8.18 -20.77 -5.48
C LEU A 33 -7.76 -19.90 -6.66
N GLY A 34 -6.91 -18.88 -6.43
CA GLY A 34 -6.33 -18.04 -7.47
C GLY A 34 -6.35 -16.54 -7.15
N LEU A 35 -5.84 -15.72 -8.08
CA LEU A 35 -5.76 -14.27 -7.88
C LEU A 35 -7.14 -13.64 -7.75
N ARG A 36 -8.11 -14.06 -8.57
CA ARG A 36 -9.44 -13.44 -8.60
C ARG A 36 -10.21 -13.65 -7.29
N PRO A 37 -10.38 -14.88 -6.76
CA PRO A 37 -10.99 -15.09 -5.45
C PRO A 37 -10.26 -14.35 -4.32
N TRP A 38 -8.92 -14.29 -4.37
CA TRP A 38 -8.12 -13.56 -3.39
C TRP A 38 -8.34 -12.04 -3.44
N ALA A 39 -8.34 -11.46 -4.65
CA ALA A 39 -8.57 -10.04 -4.86
C ALA A 39 -9.99 -9.63 -4.44
N ASP A 40 -11.00 -10.43 -4.81
CA ASP A 40 -12.40 -10.15 -4.48
C ASP A 40 -12.75 -10.43 -3.01
N HIS A 41 -11.85 -11.07 -2.24
CA HIS A 41 -12.13 -11.42 -0.86
C HIS A 41 -12.33 -10.16 -0.01
N PRO A 42 -13.42 -10.02 0.78
CA PRO A 42 -13.73 -8.82 1.54
C PRO A 42 -12.58 -8.42 2.49
N ARG A 43 -11.94 -9.39 3.12
CA ARG A 43 -10.79 -9.18 4.03
C ARG A 43 -9.47 -8.83 3.34
N ASN A 44 -9.45 -8.64 2.03
CA ASN A 44 -8.22 -8.27 1.33
C ASN A 44 -7.85 -6.81 1.60
N LEU A 45 -6.96 -6.60 2.57
CA LEU A 45 -6.46 -5.28 2.94
C LEU A 45 -5.31 -4.79 2.03
N ALA A 46 -5.05 -5.44 0.89
CA ALA A 46 -4.18 -4.87 -0.12
C ALA A 46 -4.85 -3.68 -0.84
N HIS A 47 -6.18 -3.66 -0.89
CA HIS A 47 -6.96 -2.60 -1.54
C HIS A 47 -6.97 -1.30 -0.75
N ASN A 48 -6.85 -0.15 -1.40
CA ASN A 48 -6.97 1.16 -0.75
C ASN A 48 -6.04 1.33 0.46
N ARG A 49 -4.84 0.74 0.40
CA ARG A 49 -3.94 0.70 1.56
C ARG A 49 -3.25 2.05 1.77
N GLN A 50 -3.01 2.84 0.72
CA GLN A 50 -2.40 4.16 0.86
C GLN A 50 -3.40 5.18 1.40
N VAL A 51 -4.61 5.26 0.85
CA VAL A 51 -5.66 6.15 1.39
C VAL A 51 -5.92 5.83 2.85
N ARG A 52 -6.07 4.55 3.20
CA ARG A 52 -6.28 4.16 4.59
C ARG A 52 -5.10 4.54 5.49
N PHE A 53 -3.88 4.48 4.99
CA PHE A 53 -2.70 4.88 5.75
C PHE A 53 -2.65 6.39 5.98
N PHE A 54 -2.90 7.20 4.95
CA PHE A 54 -2.83 8.65 5.04
C PHE A 54 -4.04 9.27 5.77
N THR A 55 -5.22 8.65 5.71
CA THR A 55 -6.39 9.14 6.46
C THR A 55 -6.38 8.75 7.94
N MET A 56 -5.59 7.75 8.35
CA MET A 56 -5.50 7.35 9.75
C MET A 56 -4.75 8.40 10.57
N GLU A 57 -5.48 9.24 11.31
CA GLU A 57 -4.91 10.25 12.19
C GLU A 57 -5.05 9.93 13.70
N GLY A 58 -4.14 10.51 14.50
CA GLY A 58 -4.24 10.57 15.96
C GLY A 58 -3.71 9.34 16.73
N GLU A 59 -3.84 9.38 18.07
CA GLU A 59 -3.41 8.30 18.99
C GLU A 59 -4.09 6.93 18.75
N LYS A 60 -5.14 6.93 17.92
CA LYS A 60 -5.96 5.76 17.55
C LYS A 60 -5.58 5.18 16.18
N ALA A 61 -4.65 5.80 15.45
CA ALA A 61 -4.11 5.22 14.23
C ALA A 61 -3.34 3.93 14.58
N PRO A 62 -3.65 2.78 13.95
CA PRO A 62 -2.97 1.50 14.21
C PRO A 62 -1.48 1.51 13.79
N ILE A 63 -1.02 2.60 13.20
CA ILE A 63 0.33 2.84 12.69
C ILE A 63 1.33 3.07 13.84
N ASN A 64 0.88 3.50 15.02
CA ASN A 64 1.77 3.94 16.11
C ASN A 64 2.04 2.93 17.23
N LYS A 65 1.50 1.72 17.17
CA LYS A 65 1.66 0.74 18.27
C LYS A 65 1.93 -0.65 17.74
N HIS A 66 3.15 -0.91 17.29
CA HIS A 66 3.61 -2.30 17.29
C HIS A 66 3.72 -2.77 18.72
N TYR A 67 2.83 -3.67 19.12
CA TYR A 67 3.21 -4.63 20.14
C TYR A 67 3.89 -5.78 19.41
N ASN A 68 5.16 -6.01 19.69
CA ASN A 68 5.80 -7.25 19.27
C ASN A 68 5.16 -8.38 20.09
N LEU A 69 4.03 -8.91 19.60
CA LEU A 69 3.29 -9.99 20.23
C LEU A 69 4.13 -11.28 20.33
N LEU A 70 5.22 -11.38 19.58
CA LEU A 70 6.13 -12.53 19.58
C LEU A 70 7.26 -12.41 20.61
N SER A 71 7.59 -11.21 21.10
CA SER A 71 8.67 -11.03 22.09
C SER A 71 8.17 -10.91 23.53
N GLY A 72 6.85 -10.88 23.74
CA GLY A 72 6.23 -10.68 25.07
C GLY A 72 6.50 -9.29 25.68
N LYS A 73 7.21 -8.41 24.98
CA LYS A 73 7.56 -7.07 25.45
C LYS A 73 6.49 -6.07 24.99
N LYS A 74 5.90 -5.36 25.96
CA LYS A 74 4.95 -4.25 25.74
C LYS A 74 5.63 -2.95 25.29
N GLU A 75 6.71 -3.04 24.53
CA GLU A 75 7.41 -1.85 24.06
C GLU A 75 6.95 -1.53 22.62
N PRO A 76 6.42 -0.32 22.37
CA PRO A 76 6.05 0.10 21.03
C PRO A 76 7.30 0.18 20.15
N GLN A 77 7.42 -0.74 19.18
CA GLN A 77 8.44 -0.62 18.15
C GLN A 77 7.90 0.24 17.00
N TRP A 78 8.56 1.37 16.74
CA TRP A 78 8.21 2.23 15.64
C TRP A 78 8.82 1.65 14.37
N GLU A 79 8.10 0.77 13.67
CA GLU A 79 8.52 0.38 12.32
C GLU A 79 7.85 1.33 11.32
N CYS A 80 8.67 2.05 10.57
CA CYS A 80 8.20 2.80 9.41
C CYS A 80 7.53 1.81 8.46
N SER A 81 6.21 1.86 8.31
CA SER A 81 5.37 1.16 7.31
C SER A 81 4.77 -0.22 7.64
N SER A 82 4.71 -0.67 8.89
CA SER A 82 3.90 -1.87 9.16
C SER A 82 2.41 -1.54 9.26
N PHE A 83 1.61 -2.34 8.57
CA PHE A 83 0.15 -2.24 8.55
C PHE A 83 -0.38 -3.48 9.26
N PHE A 84 -0.86 -3.32 10.50
CA PHE A 84 -1.49 -4.42 11.22
C PHE A 84 -2.93 -4.58 10.76
N ALA A 85 -3.18 -5.66 10.02
CA ALA A 85 -4.46 -5.97 9.41
C ALA A 85 -5.66 -5.90 10.38
N ILE A 86 -5.50 -6.48 11.57
CA ILE A 86 -6.56 -6.58 12.59
C ILE A 86 -6.95 -5.19 13.09
N TYR A 87 -5.98 -4.37 13.52
CA TYR A 87 -6.29 -3.04 14.04
C TYR A 87 -6.81 -2.09 12.95
N ALA A 88 -6.35 -2.26 11.70
CA ALA A 88 -6.90 -1.51 10.58
C ALA A 88 -8.38 -1.86 10.34
N GLU A 89 -8.75 -3.14 10.39
CA GLU A 89 -10.16 -3.55 10.28
C GLU A 89 -11.00 -2.99 11.42
N ASP A 90 -10.56 -3.14 12.67
CA ASP A 90 -11.31 -2.64 13.84
C ASP A 90 -11.57 -1.14 13.74
N TYR A 91 -10.53 -0.38 13.36
CA TYR A 91 -10.63 1.06 13.18
C TYR A 91 -11.68 1.42 12.13
N TRP A 92 -11.60 0.85 10.94
CA TRP A 92 -12.48 1.21 9.83
C TRP A 92 -13.90 0.68 10.01
N THR A 93 -14.04 -0.49 10.62
CA THR A 93 -15.35 -1.05 10.98
C THR A 93 -16.06 -0.13 11.95
N LYS A 94 -15.34 0.39 12.95
CA LYS A 94 -15.89 1.37 13.89
C LYS A 94 -16.19 2.72 13.23
N HIS A 95 -15.30 3.21 12.38
CA HIS A 95 -15.46 4.49 11.69
C HIS A 95 -16.73 4.51 10.82
N TYR A 96 -16.97 3.45 10.05
CA TYR A 96 -18.11 3.35 9.14
C TYR A 96 -19.32 2.62 9.72
N SER A 97 -19.21 2.09 10.94
CA SER A 97 -20.22 1.18 11.53
C SER A 97 -20.59 0.03 10.57
N MET A 98 -19.59 -0.52 9.86
CA MET A 98 -19.76 -1.49 8.77
C MET A 98 -18.61 -2.48 8.74
N SER A 99 -18.89 -3.78 8.69
CA SER A 99 -17.84 -4.81 8.61
C SER A 99 -17.26 -4.97 7.20
N MET A 100 -16.09 -5.60 7.09
CA MET A 100 -15.49 -5.96 5.79
C MET A 100 -16.47 -6.77 4.92
N ASP A 101 -17.10 -7.79 5.52
CA ASP A 101 -18.05 -8.69 4.86
C ASP A 101 -19.34 -7.96 4.43
N ALA A 102 -19.69 -6.83 5.06
CA ALA A 102 -20.82 -5.98 4.69
C ALA A 102 -20.51 -4.98 3.55
N GLY A 103 -19.29 -4.98 3.00
CA GLY A 103 -18.93 -4.14 1.86
C GLY A 103 -18.11 -2.89 2.20
N LEU A 104 -17.39 -2.87 3.33
CA LEU A 104 -16.56 -1.74 3.76
C LEU A 104 -15.63 -1.20 2.67
N VAL A 105 -14.94 -2.09 1.93
CA VAL A 105 -14.01 -1.71 0.85
C VAL A 105 -14.75 -1.00 -0.29
N GLN A 106 -15.96 -1.45 -0.63
CA GLN A 106 -16.78 -0.82 -1.66
C GLN A 106 -17.28 0.55 -1.18
N HIS A 107 -17.64 0.68 0.10
CA HIS A 107 -18.04 1.95 0.70
C HIS A 107 -16.89 2.97 0.64
N MET A 108 -15.69 2.59 1.07
CA MET A 108 -14.49 3.42 0.97
C MET A 108 -14.16 3.89 -0.45
N ASN A 109 -14.31 3.02 -1.46
CA ASN A 109 -14.07 3.40 -2.86
C ASN A 109 -15.01 4.51 -3.38
N ASN A 110 -16.11 4.77 -2.67
CA ASN A 110 -17.09 5.80 -3.02
C ASN A 110 -17.12 6.96 -2.03
N ASP A 111 -16.27 6.94 -1.00
CA ASP A 111 -16.19 8.00 -0.01
C ASP A 111 -15.12 9.02 -0.42
N GLN A 112 -15.57 10.19 -0.88
CA GLN A 112 -14.67 11.27 -1.27
C GLN A 112 -13.96 11.90 -0.06
N ASN A 113 -14.59 11.86 1.13
CA ASN A 113 -14.03 12.51 2.32
C ASN A 113 -12.71 11.86 2.76
N ILE A 114 -12.56 10.54 2.61
CA ILE A 114 -11.29 9.88 2.95
C ILE A 114 -10.18 10.19 1.95
N ILE A 115 -10.53 10.41 0.68
CA ILE A 115 -9.57 10.81 -0.35
C ILE A 115 -9.10 12.23 -0.04
N ASP A 116 -10.02 13.14 0.25
CA ASP A 116 -9.73 14.53 0.58
C ASP A 116 -8.87 14.63 1.85
N ALA A 117 -9.23 13.88 2.90
CA ALA A 117 -8.45 13.83 4.15
C ALA A 117 -7.04 13.23 3.95
N ALA A 118 -6.90 12.23 3.07
CA ALA A 118 -5.59 11.70 2.72
C ALA A 118 -4.75 12.73 1.94
N ILE A 119 -5.35 13.46 1.01
CA ILE A 119 -4.69 14.55 0.28
C ILE A 119 -4.26 15.66 1.24
N GLU A 120 -5.13 16.10 2.15
CA GLU A 120 -4.81 17.08 3.18
C GLU A 120 -3.63 16.62 4.03
N THR A 121 -3.61 15.34 4.42
CA THR A 121 -2.47 14.77 5.15
C THR A 121 -1.18 14.83 4.34
N LEU A 122 -1.23 14.51 3.04
CA LEU A 122 -0.07 14.61 2.16
C LEU A 122 0.44 16.05 2.03
N GLU A 123 -0.45 17.04 1.96
CA GLU A 123 -0.08 18.46 1.85
C GLU A 123 0.47 19.04 3.17
N THR A 124 -0.08 18.62 4.30
CA THR A 124 0.19 19.27 5.60
C THR A 124 1.29 18.58 6.40
N LYS A 125 1.48 17.26 6.23
CA LYS A 125 2.42 16.47 7.07
C LYS A 125 3.66 15.99 6.32
N PHE A 126 3.64 15.95 5.00
CA PHE A 126 4.76 15.47 4.21
C PHE A 126 5.42 16.62 3.45
N TRP A 127 6.73 16.77 3.63
CA TRP A 127 7.50 17.76 2.87
C TRP A 127 7.68 17.37 1.40
N PHE A 128 7.81 16.07 1.12
CA PHE A 128 7.96 15.54 -0.23
C PHE A 128 7.39 14.12 -0.31
N VAL A 129 6.79 13.79 -1.45
CA VAL A 129 6.24 12.47 -1.76
C VAL A 129 6.74 12.04 -3.14
N GLY A 130 7.46 10.93 -3.19
CA GLY A 130 7.97 10.34 -4.43
C GLY A 130 7.13 9.18 -4.93
N ILE A 131 7.26 8.87 -6.22
CA ILE A 131 6.62 7.73 -6.88
C ILE A 131 7.67 6.67 -7.18
N GLN A 132 7.42 5.42 -6.77
CA GLN A 132 8.38 4.33 -6.92
C GLN A 132 8.63 4.00 -8.40
N GLU A 133 7.58 4.00 -9.23
CA GLU A 133 7.65 3.76 -10.67
C GLU A 133 8.41 4.88 -11.41
N GLU A 134 8.40 6.09 -10.85
CA GLU A 134 9.10 7.28 -11.37
C GLU A 134 10.27 7.65 -10.43
N TYR A 135 10.99 6.65 -9.93
CA TYR A 135 12.02 6.84 -8.89
C TYR A 135 13.09 7.87 -9.25
N GLN A 136 13.61 7.81 -10.49
CA GLN A 136 14.63 8.75 -10.96
C GLN A 136 14.10 10.19 -10.98
N LEU A 137 12.91 10.40 -11.55
CA LEU A 137 12.25 11.71 -11.56
C LEU A 137 12.00 12.19 -10.13
N SER A 138 11.53 11.32 -9.25
CA SER A 138 11.28 11.64 -7.84
C SER A 138 12.55 12.10 -7.13
N LEU A 139 13.69 11.44 -7.37
CA LEU A 139 14.98 11.87 -6.83
C LEU A 139 15.41 13.23 -7.39
N GLU A 140 15.24 13.46 -8.69
CA GLU A 140 15.56 14.75 -9.33
C GLU A 140 14.75 15.89 -8.74
N LYS A 141 13.43 15.72 -8.59
CA LYS A 141 12.56 16.71 -7.94
C LYS A 141 12.94 16.96 -6.49
N PHE A 142 13.22 15.89 -5.75
CA PHE A 142 13.68 15.98 -4.36
C PHE A 142 14.99 16.77 -4.23
N ALA A 143 15.97 16.49 -5.10
CA ALA A 143 17.25 17.21 -5.08
C ALA A 143 17.09 18.69 -5.46
N TYR A 144 16.23 18.99 -6.44
CA TYR A 144 15.89 20.35 -6.81
C TYR A 144 15.33 21.13 -5.60
N LEU A 145 14.37 20.54 -4.87
CA LEU A 145 13.80 21.16 -3.66
C LEU A 145 14.81 21.36 -2.53
N LEU A 146 15.86 20.55 -2.46
CA LEU A 146 16.98 20.72 -1.53
C LEU A 146 18.03 21.75 -2.01
N GLY A 147 17.87 22.34 -3.20
CA GLY A 147 18.90 23.18 -3.82
C GLY A 147 20.18 22.42 -4.16
N LYS A 148 20.09 21.09 -4.35
CA LYS A 148 21.22 20.22 -4.65
C LYS A 148 21.21 19.82 -6.12
N ILE A 149 22.39 19.84 -6.73
CA ILE A 149 22.60 19.20 -8.03
C ILE A 149 22.87 17.71 -7.77
N LEU A 150 22.02 16.83 -8.29
CA LEU A 150 22.31 15.40 -8.32
C LEU A 150 23.40 15.16 -9.38
N ASN A 151 24.59 14.75 -8.95
CA ASN A 151 25.56 14.16 -9.88
C ASN A 151 24.99 12.80 -10.32
N THR A 152 24.37 12.78 -11.49
CA THR A 152 23.58 11.66 -12.04
C THR A 152 24.46 10.52 -12.52
N HIS A 153 24.96 9.73 -11.55
CA HIS A 153 25.40 8.35 -11.76
C HIS A 153 24.81 7.40 -10.71
N ILE A 154 23.61 7.70 -10.18
CA ILE A 154 22.89 6.74 -9.35
C ILE A 154 22.32 5.67 -10.29
N ASN A 155 23.05 4.58 -10.45
CA ASN A 155 22.59 3.39 -11.17
C ASN A 155 21.33 2.83 -10.46
N VAL A 156 20.16 3.20 -10.97
CA VAL A 156 18.82 2.78 -10.53
C VAL A 156 18.63 1.25 -10.58
N ALA A 157 19.53 0.53 -11.25
CA ALA A 157 19.52 -0.93 -11.39
C ALA A 157 19.51 -1.72 -10.06
N ASN A 158 19.75 -1.08 -8.92
CA ASN A 158 19.74 -1.72 -7.60
C ASN A 158 18.68 -1.19 -6.61
N ALA A 159 17.99 -0.08 -6.87
CA ALA A 159 17.00 0.48 -5.95
C ALA A 159 15.66 -0.29 -5.95
N SER A 160 15.36 -1.03 -7.03
CA SER A 160 14.24 -1.97 -7.09
C SER A 160 14.45 -3.24 -6.24
N LYS A 161 15.64 -3.42 -5.64
CA LYS A 161 16.02 -4.62 -4.89
C LYS A 161 15.88 -4.41 -3.39
N SER A 162 14.69 -4.07 -2.89
CA SER A 162 14.44 -4.22 -1.45
C SER A 162 14.67 -5.70 -1.10
N LYS A 163 15.64 -5.97 -0.20
CA LYS A 163 16.06 -7.33 0.16
C LYS A 163 14.91 -8.16 0.75
N SER A 164 13.86 -7.52 1.28
CA SER A 164 12.70 -8.18 1.88
C SER A 164 11.71 -8.75 0.87
N HIS A 165 11.76 -8.32 -0.40
CA HIS A 165 10.85 -8.80 -1.45
C HIS A 165 11.58 -9.48 -2.63
N LYS A 166 12.88 -9.74 -2.49
CA LYS A 166 13.74 -10.31 -3.55
C LYS A 166 13.19 -11.60 -4.17
N ASP A 167 12.56 -12.47 -3.39
CA ASP A 167 12.17 -13.80 -3.89
C ASP A 167 10.72 -13.86 -4.39
N ALA A 168 9.86 -12.89 -4.02
CA ALA A 168 8.48 -12.82 -4.50
C ALA A 168 8.35 -12.04 -5.84
N HIS A 169 9.38 -11.27 -6.20
CA HIS A 169 9.38 -10.45 -7.42
C HIS A 169 9.95 -11.15 -8.66
N ILE A 170 10.55 -12.33 -8.52
CA ILE A 170 11.17 -13.06 -9.64
C ILE A 170 10.09 -13.77 -10.47
N GLY A 171 9.43 -12.96 -11.30
CA GLY A 171 9.37 -13.20 -12.75
C GLY A 171 8.44 -14.28 -13.32
N GLN A 172 7.93 -15.25 -12.56
CA GLN A 172 7.17 -16.35 -13.18
C GLN A 172 5.64 -16.23 -13.08
N GLY A 173 5.09 -15.58 -12.05
CA GLY A 173 3.62 -15.48 -11.90
C GLY A 173 2.97 -14.20 -12.47
N LYS A 174 3.71 -13.09 -12.53
CA LYS A 174 3.13 -11.77 -12.88
C LYS A 174 2.78 -11.60 -14.36
N LYS A 175 3.38 -12.40 -15.24
CA LYS A 175 3.21 -12.29 -16.70
C LYS A 175 1.87 -12.83 -17.19
N ASP A 176 1.21 -13.70 -16.41
CA ASP A 176 -0.03 -14.38 -16.81
C ASP A 176 -1.29 -13.79 -16.15
N VAL A 177 -1.21 -12.60 -15.56
CA VAL A 177 -2.39 -11.94 -14.98
C VAL A 177 -3.23 -11.31 -16.08
N SER A 178 -4.48 -11.76 -16.19
CA SER A 178 -5.43 -11.29 -17.20
C SER A 178 -5.71 -9.79 -17.09
N GLN A 179 -6.02 -9.15 -18.22
CA GLN A 179 -6.42 -7.74 -18.24
C GLN A 179 -7.70 -7.49 -17.43
N SER A 180 -8.65 -8.44 -17.45
CA SER A 180 -9.87 -8.40 -16.64
C SER A 180 -9.58 -8.36 -15.14
N ASP A 181 -8.60 -9.14 -14.66
CA ASP A 181 -8.22 -9.11 -13.24
C ASP A 181 -7.51 -7.80 -12.86
N ARG A 182 -6.72 -7.25 -13.77
CA ARG A 182 -6.07 -5.95 -13.58
C ARG A 182 -7.09 -4.83 -13.46
N GLU A 183 -8.11 -4.82 -14.33
CA GLU A 183 -9.21 -3.87 -14.29
C GLU A 183 -10.06 -4.03 -13.03
N ARG A 184 -10.32 -5.28 -12.62
CA ARG A 184 -11.01 -5.55 -11.36
C ARG A 184 -10.24 -5.00 -10.17
N ILE A 185 -8.94 -5.31 -10.06
CA ILE A 185 -8.08 -4.79 -9.00
C ILE A 185 -8.04 -3.26 -9.04
N LYS A 186 -7.98 -2.65 -10.23
CA LYS A 186 -8.04 -1.19 -10.40
C LYS A 186 -9.34 -0.63 -9.83
N SER A 187 -10.48 -1.22 -10.16
CA SER A 187 -11.80 -0.77 -9.66
C SER A 187 -11.91 -0.83 -8.13
N MET A 188 -11.29 -1.84 -7.51
CA MET A 188 -11.27 -2.01 -6.06
C MET A 188 -10.25 -1.10 -5.35
N ASN A 189 -9.37 -0.43 -6.09
CA ASN A 189 -8.36 0.50 -5.58
C ASN A 189 -8.64 1.94 -5.99
N LYS A 190 -9.89 2.30 -6.28
CA LYS A 190 -10.23 3.62 -6.85
C LYS A 190 -9.71 4.77 -5.98
N ALA A 191 -9.81 4.66 -4.66
CA ALA A 191 -9.33 5.69 -3.74
C ALA A 191 -7.78 5.80 -3.72
N ASP A 192 -7.06 4.68 -3.76
CA ASP A 192 -5.60 4.69 -3.91
C ASP A 192 -5.16 5.30 -5.26
N TYR A 193 -5.93 5.08 -6.33
CA TYR A 193 -5.67 5.69 -7.64
C TYR A 193 -5.85 7.20 -7.62
N ALA A 194 -6.90 7.71 -6.95
CA ALA A 194 -7.12 9.14 -6.83
C ALA A 194 -5.92 9.85 -6.15
N ILE A 195 -5.39 9.25 -5.08
CA ILE A 195 -4.19 9.78 -4.41
C ILE A 195 -2.94 9.66 -5.30
N TYR A 196 -2.77 8.54 -5.99
CA TYR A 196 -1.65 8.34 -6.90
C TYR A 196 -1.63 9.41 -8.00
N ASP A 197 -2.79 9.65 -8.64
CA ASP A 197 -2.93 10.65 -9.70
C ASP A 197 -2.64 12.05 -9.17
N TYR A 198 -3.15 12.40 -7.98
CA TYR A 198 -2.85 13.64 -7.29
C TYR A 198 -1.34 13.83 -7.04
N VAL A 199 -0.65 12.83 -6.46
CA VAL A 199 0.80 12.90 -6.20
C VAL A 199 1.57 13.05 -7.50
N ARG A 200 1.16 12.34 -8.56
CA ARG A 200 1.80 12.39 -9.87
C ARG A 200 1.67 13.77 -10.51
N GLU A 201 0.49 14.37 -10.44
CA GLU A 201 0.24 15.73 -10.92
C GLU A 201 1.09 16.76 -10.18
N LYS A 202 1.23 16.64 -8.86
CA LYS A 202 2.12 17.52 -8.07
C LYS A 202 3.59 17.30 -8.43
N LEU A 203 4.02 16.06 -8.63
CA LEU A 203 5.41 15.73 -8.92
C LEU A 203 5.88 16.36 -10.25
N VAL A 204 5.03 16.34 -11.28
CA VAL A 204 5.37 16.94 -12.58
C VAL A 204 5.41 18.47 -12.57
N GLN A 205 4.74 19.11 -11.61
CA GLN A 205 4.76 20.57 -11.44
C GLN A 205 6.05 21.09 -10.80
N ILE A 206 6.78 20.25 -10.05
CA ILE A 206 8.08 20.64 -9.48
C ILE A 206 9.09 20.75 -10.63
N PRO A 207 9.89 21.83 -10.74
CA PRO A 207 10.93 21.91 -11.77
C PRO A 207 12.00 20.82 -11.61
N THR A 208 12.68 20.48 -12.70
CA THR A 208 14.00 19.81 -12.62
C THR A 208 15.09 20.88 -12.70
N SER A 209 16.26 20.62 -12.10
CA SER A 209 17.42 21.50 -12.26
C SER A 209 17.71 21.73 -13.77
N PRO A 210 18.08 22.96 -14.17
CA PRO A 210 18.63 23.18 -15.51
C PRO A 210 19.86 22.28 -15.67
N GLY A 211 19.88 21.49 -16.74
CA GLY A 211 21.05 20.68 -17.12
C GLY A 211 22.22 21.53 -17.61
#